data_AF-A0A352ARW2-F1
#
_entry.id   AF-A0A352ARW2-F1
#
_cell.length_a   1.000
_cell.length_b   1.000
_cell.length_c   1.000
_cell.angle_alpha   90.00
_cell.angle_beta   90.00
_cell.angle_gamma   90.00
#
_symmetry.space_group_name_H-M   'P 1'
#
loop_
_entity.id
_entity.type
_entity.pdbx_description
1 polymer ?
#
loop_
_entity_poly.entity_id
_entity_poly.type
_entity_poly.pdbx_seq_one_letter_code
_entity_poly.pdbx_strand_id
1 'polypeptide(L)'
;MAYIPKDAKWYIAELVMEFQIEGDLRNVVHVNLVLIRADSPEEAFEKAEQLGREAEDTYKNPDNLTVTVTYRGLRELNVIHDDLEHGAELIYEQKVGVCEDQLQAMLTSKSELAIFRPWQPKDSSVPDYTSKDVMEEVKRYMEFS
;
A
#
# COMPACT_ATOMS: atom_id res chain seq x y z
N MET A 1 10.37 21.73 7.25
CA MET A 1 11.36 20.63 7.35
C MET A 1 10.91 19.74 8.48
N ALA A 2 10.68 18.46 8.21
CA ALA A 2 10.47 17.49 9.28
C ALA A 2 11.77 17.43 10.11
N TYR A 3 11.65 17.51 11.43
CA TYR A 3 12.74 17.18 12.32
C TYR A 3 13.02 15.68 12.19
N ILE A 4 14.27 15.24 12.18
CA ILE A 4 14.62 13.83 12.13
C ILE A 4 15.47 13.53 13.38
N PRO A 5 15.00 12.70 14.32
CA PRO A 5 15.78 12.30 15.48
C PRO A 5 17.10 11.68 15.03
N LYS A 6 18.20 11.98 15.75
CA LYS A 6 19.55 11.48 15.37
C LYS A 6 19.67 9.96 15.44
N ASP A 7 18.79 9.33 16.18
CA ASP A 7 18.72 7.90 16.46
C ASP A 7 17.51 7.23 15.80
N ALA A 8 16.79 7.95 14.92
CA ALA A 8 15.67 7.38 14.18
C ALA A 8 16.10 6.15 13.37
N LYS A 9 15.39 5.03 13.55
CA LYS A 9 15.66 3.74 12.88
C LYS A 9 14.57 3.29 11.95
N TRP A 10 13.39 3.87 12.05
CA TRP A 10 12.19 3.42 11.35
C TRP A 10 11.62 4.55 10.51
N TYR A 11 11.25 4.18 9.29
CA TYR A 11 10.65 5.04 8.30
C TYR A 11 9.46 4.30 7.69
N ILE A 12 8.52 5.04 7.12
CA ILE A 12 7.38 4.49 6.39
C ILE A 12 7.37 5.07 4.99
N ALA A 13 7.18 4.22 4.00
CA ALA A 13 7.17 4.60 2.60
C ALA A 13 5.85 4.18 1.94
N GLU A 14 5.38 4.98 0.99
CA GLU A 14 4.25 4.61 0.11
C GLU A 14 4.77 4.33 -1.29
N LEU A 15 4.73 3.06 -1.72
CA LEU A 15 5.20 2.62 -3.04
C LEU A 15 4.02 2.61 -4.02
N VAL A 16 4.17 3.29 -5.16
CA VAL A 16 3.15 3.30 -6.22
C VAL A 16 3.44 2.18 -7.21
N MET A 17 2.56 1.18 -7.27
CA MET A 17 2.64 0.05 -8.18
C MET A 17 1.53 0.13 -9.23
N GLU A 18 1.91 0.11 -10.50
CA GLU A 18 0.98 0.09 -11.63
C GLU A 18 0.83 -1.32 -12.18
N PHE A 19 -0.41 -1.78 -12.34
CA PHE A 19 -0.77 -3.05 -12.96
C PHE A 19 -1.44 -2.76 -14.30
N GLN A 20 -0.89 -3.33 -15.37
CA GLN A 20 -1.46 -3.27 -16.72
C GLN A 20 -1.79 -4.68 -17.19
N ILE A 21 -2.98 -4.85 -17.75
CA ILE A 21 -3.44 -6.14 -18.28
C ILE A 21 -3.45 -6.06 -19.80
N GLU A 22 -2.88 -7.07 -20.45
CA GLU A 22 -2.83 -7.19 -21.89
C GLU A 22 -4.23 -7.01 -22.51
N GLY A 23 -4.38 -5.99 -23.36
CA GLY A 23 -5.63 -5.68 -24.07
C GLY A 23 -6.62 -4.79 -23.32
N ASP A 24 -6.39 -4.46 -22.04
CA ASP A 24 -7.18 -3.44 -21.33
C ASP A 24 -6.43 -2.09 -21.35
N LEU A 25 -7.13 -1.01 -21.69
CA LEU A 25 -6.55 0.35 -21.71
C LEU A 25 -6.44 0.97 -20.33
N ARG A 26 -7.13 0.40 -19.33
CA ARG A 26 -7.13 0.87 -17.94
C ARG A 26 -6.00 0.20 -17.18
N ASN A 27 -5.40 0.94 -16.27
CA ASN A 27 -4.50 0.39 -15.27
C ASN A 27 -5.22 0.20 -13.92
N VAL A 28 -4.60 -0.60 -13.05
CA VAL A 28 -4.93 -0.65 -11.62
C VAL A 28 -3.70 -0.14 -10.86
N VAL A 29 -3.91 0.76 -9.90
CA VAL A 29 -2.82 1.34 -9.11
C VAL A 29 -2.96 0.91 -7.65
N HIS A 30 -1.90 0.36 -7.08
CA HIS A 30 -1.78 0.14 -5.65
C HIS A 30 -0.83 1.18 -5.06
N VAL A 31 -1.16 1.64 -3.85
CA VAL A 31 -0.27 2.43 -3.02
C VAL A 31 0.03 1.60 -1.78
N ASN A 32 1.23 1.01 -1.75
CA ASN A 32 1.64 0.07 -0.71
C ASN A 32 2.37 0.82 0.40
N LEU A 33 1.82 0.80 1.62
CA LEU A 33 2.48 1.34 2.81
C LEU A 33 3.44 0.30 3.38
N VAL A 34 4.73 0.62 3.45
CA VAL A 34 5.79 -0.30 3.91
C VAL A 34 6.64 0.32 5.00
N LEU A 35 7.04 -0.51 5.96
CA LEU A 35 7.97 -0.14 7.03
C LEU A 35 9.42 -0.37 6.57
N ILE A 36 10.27 0.63 6.75
CA ILE A 36 11.68 0.61 6.35
C ILE A 36 12.56 0.82 7.58
N ARG A 37 13.53 -0.08 7.77
CA ARG A 37 14.59 0.10 8.76
C ARG A 37 15.82 0.73 8.10
N ALA A 38 16.26 1.88 8.59
CA ALA A 38 17.44 2.57 8.06
C ALA A 38 18.11 3.43 9.14
N ASP A 39 19.40 3.69 8.98
CA ASP A 39 20.21 4.53 9.86
C ASP A 39 20.28 5.99 9.39
N SER A 40 19.78 6.30 8.18
CA SER A 40 19.62 7.65 7.66
C SER A 40 18.42 7.78 6.70
N PRO A 41 17.95 9.01 6.42
CA PRO A 41 16.89 9.25 5.44
C PRO A 41 17.29 8.80 4.02
N GLU A 42 18.56 8.98 3.64
CA GLU A 42 19.07 8.55 2.34
C GLU A 42 19.03 7.03 2.20
N GLU A 43 19.46 6.30 3.24
CA GLU A 43 19.39 4.83 3.23
C GLU A 43 17.92 4.34 3.21
N ALA A 44 17.02 5.05 3.91
CA ALA A 44 15.59 4.74 3.87
C ALA A 44 15.01 4.87 2.46
N PHE A 45 15.38 5.95 1.75
CA PHE A 45 14.99 6.17 0.36
C PHE A 45 15.53 5.06 -0.56
N GLU A 46 16.82 4.75 -0.46
CA GLU A 46 17.45 3.70 -1.28
C GLU A 46 16.79 2.33 -1.07
N LYS A 47 16.50 1.97 0.19
CA LYS A 47 15.81 0.72 0.52
C LYS A 47 14.37 0.70 0.01
N ALA A 48 13.62 1.79 0.14
CA ALA A 48 12.25 1.87 -0.35
C ALA A 48 12.19 1.76 -1.89
N GLU A 49 13.11 2.45 -2.58
CA GLU A 49 13.28 2.34 -4.04
C GLU A 49 13.65 0.91 -4.47
N GLN A 50 14.54 0.24 -3.73
CA GLN A 50 14.90 -1.15 -3.99
C GLN A 50 13.69 -2.09 -3.84
N LEU A 51 12.92 -1.97 -2.76
CA LEU A 51 11.71 -2.76 -2.55
C LEU A 51 10.68 -2.56 -3.66
N GLY A 52 10.52 -1.32 -4.15
CA GLY A 52 9.67 -1.02 -5.29
C GLY A 52 10.09 -1.79 -6.53
N ARG A 53 11.38 -1.72 -6.90
CA ARG A 53 11.93 -2.44 -8.05
C ARG A 53 11.86 -3.96 -7.91
N GLU A 54 12.10 -4.49 -6.71
CA GLU A 54 12.00 -5.92 -6.43
C GLU A 54 10.55 -6.45 -6.50
N ALA A 55 9.57 -5.57 -6.34
CA ALA A 55 8.15 -5.90 -6.46
C ALA A 55 7.60 -5.80 -7.90
N GLU A 56 8.42 -5.41 -8.88
CA GLU A 56 8.06 -5.49 -10.30
C GLU A 56 7.98 -6.95 -10.74
N ASP A 57 6.96 -7.28 -11.52
CA ASP A 57 6.70 -8.67 -11.90
C ASP A 57 5.88 -8.76 -13.20
N THR A 58 5.82 -9.95 -13.78
CA THR A 58 4.94 -10.29 -14.89
C THR A 58 4.40 -11.71 -14.74
N TYR A 59 3.08 -11.84 -14.70
CA TYR A 59 2.40 -13.12 -14.51
C TYR A 59 1.11 -13.22 -15.33
N LYS A 60 0.45 -14.38 -15.23
CA LYS A 60 -0.86 -14.60 -15.86
C LYS A 60 -1.97 -14.45 -14.83
N ASN A 61 -3.04 -13.76 -15.21
CA ASN A 61 -4.27 -13.75 -14.43
C ASN A 61 -5.11 -15.03 -14.69
N PRO A 62 -6.23 -15.25 -13.96
CA PRO A 62 -7.10 -16.41 -14.19
C PRO A 62 -7.63 -16.57 -15.62
N ASP A 63 -7.76 -15.47 -16.36
CA ASP A 63 -8.16 -15.44 -17.77
C ASP A 63 -7.00 -15.71 -18.75
N ASN A 64 -5.80 -16.02 -18.23
CA ASN A 64 -4.53 -16.20 -18.97
C ASN A 64 -4.04 -14.95 -19.72
N LEU A 65 -4.55 -13.78 -19.37
CA LEU A 65 -4.02 -12.50 -19.82
C LEU A 65 -2.75 -12.16 -19.06
N THR A 66 -1.80 -11.52 -19.75
CA THR A 66 -0.56 -11.07 -19.12
C THR A 66 -0.83 -9.85 -18.25
N VAL A 67 -0.40 -9.90 -17.00
CA VAL A 67 -0.38 -8.75 -16.09
C VAL A 67 1.07 -8.32 -15.93
N THR A 68 1.35 -7.05 -16.19
CA THR A 68 2.65 -6.43 -15.94
C THR A 68 2.51 -5.52 -14.74
N VAL A 69 3.37 -5.71 -13.73
CA VAL A 69 3.47 -4.86 -12.55
C VAL A 69 4.72 -4.00 -12.68
N THR A 70 4.57 -2.69 -12.59
CA THR A 70 5.66 -1.72 -12.73
C THR A 70 5.70 -0.78 -11.55
N TYR A 71 6.89 -0.56 -11.00
CA TYR A 71 7.10 0.40 -9.93
C TYR A 71 7.18 1.80 -10.51
N ARG A 72 6.38 2.73 -9.97
CA ARG A 72 6.27 4.11 -10.47
C ARG A 72 7.01 5.13 -9.61
N GLY A 73 7.51 4.73 -8.45
CA GLY A 73 8.19 5.60 -7.50
C GLY A 73 7.50 5.65 -6.13
N LEU A 74 8.09 6.43 -5.23
CA LEU A 74 7.54 6.71 -3.90
C LEU A 74 6.55 7.88 -3.98
N ARG A 75 5.37 7.70 -3.38
CA ARG A 75 4.42 8.79 -3.14
C ARG A 75 4.81 9.59 -1.90
N GLU A 76 5.27 8.91 -0.86
CA GLU A 76 5.65 9.47 0.45
C GLU A 76 6.80 8.68 1.08
N LEU A 77 7.60 9.35 1.91
CA LEU A 77 8.63 8.75 2.76
C LEU A 77 8.77 9.58 4.04
N ASN A 78 8.39 9.00 5.19
CA ASN A 78 8.36 9.70 6.48
C ASN A 78 9.14 8.94 7.54
N VAL A 79 9.72 9.66 8.50
CA VAL A 79 10.37 9.06 9.68
C VAL A 79 9.32 8.77 10.74
N ILE A 80 9.46 7.62 11.42
CA ILE A 80 8.67 7.30 12.61
C ILE A 80 9.46 7.79 13.82
N HIS A 81 8.83 8.65 14.60
CA HIS A 81 9.46 9.34 15.74
C HIS A 81 9.43 8.52 17.03
N ASP A 82 8.39 7.70 17.19
CA ASP A 82 8.16 6.91 18.38
C ASP A 82 8.77 5.51 18.25
N ASP A 83 9.00 4.85 19.38
CA ASP A 83 9.26 3.41 19.39
C ASP A 83 8.02 2.65 18.88
N LEU A 84 8.23 1.56 18.14
CA LEU A 84 7.12 0.76 17.61
C LEU A 84 6.45 -0.06 18.72
N GLU A 85 5.50 0.57 19.39
CA GLU A 85 4.72 -0.02 20.47
C GLU A 85 3.22 0.35 20.40
N HIS A 86 2.43 -0.13 21.35
CA HIS A 86 1.01 0.21 21.41
C HIS A 86 0.82 1.71 21.65
N GLY A 87 0.12 2.36 20.73
CA GLY A 87 -0.15 3.80 20.79
C GLY A 87 0.91 4.66 20.10
N ALA A 88 1.95 4.05 19.52
CA ALA A 88 2.97 4.77 18.76
C ALA A 88 2.38 5.50 17.53
N GLU A 89 2.78 6.75 17.34
CA GLU A 89 2.41 7.52 16.16
C GLU A 89 3.32 7.15 14.98
N LEU A 90 2.73 6.66 13.89
CA LEU A 90 3.48 6.29 12.68
C LEU A 90 3.63 7.45 11.69
N ILE A 91 2.61 8.30 11.58
CA ILE A 91 2.57 9.47 10.69
C ILE A 91 1.74 10.56 11.37
N TYR A 92 2.22 11.80 11.30
CA TYR A 92 1.51 13.00 11.75
C TYR A 92 1.11 13.87 10.55
N GLU A 93 -0.14 14.33 10.53
CA GLU A 93 -0.62 15.36 9.58
C GLU A 93 -1.25 16.53 10.34
N GLN A 94 -0.88 17.76 9.98
CA GLN A 94 -1.49 18.98 10.51
C GLN A 94 -2.26 19.74 9.45
N LYS A 95 -3.52 20.07 9.75
CA LYS A 95 -4.35 21.00 8.95
C LYS A 95 -4.78 22.18 9.83
N VAL A 96 -4.77 23.39 9.27
CA VAL A 96 -5.15 24.64 9.98
C VAL A 96 -6.42 25.21 9.36
N GLY A 97 -7.36 25.67 10.20
CA GLY A 97 -8.59 26.33 9.74
C GLY A 97 -9.64 25.38 9.16
N VAL A 98 -9.62 24.10 9.59
CA VAL A 98 -10.62 23.10 9.18
C VAL A 98 -11.96 23.41 9.84
N CYS A 99 -13.03 23.55 9.05
CA CYS A 99 -14.37 23.78 9.59
C CYS A 99 -15.04 22.48 10.04
N GLU A 100 -16.16 22.58 10.76
CA GLU A 100 -16.85 21.40 11.32
C GLU A 100 -17.25 20.38 10.26
N ASP A 101 -17.81 20.83 9.12
CA ASP A 101 -18.21 19.91 8.03
C ASP A 101 -17.01 19.13 7.47
N GLN A 102 -15.84 19.77 7.39
CA GLN A 102 -14.60 19.13 6.96
C GLN A 102 -14.07 18.16 8.02
N LEU A 103 -14.16 18.50 9.31
CA LEU A 103 -13.78 17.60 10.41
C LEU A 103 -14.66 16.34 10.40
N GLN A 104 -15.97 16.50 10.23
CA GLN A 104 -16.89 15.36 10.14
C GLN A 104 -16.61 14.48 8.92
N ALA A 105 -16.22 15.07 7.79
CA ALA A 105 -15.84 14.32 6.59
C ALA A 105 -14.52 13.52 6.75
N MET A 106 -13.70 13.81 7.76
CA MET A 106 -12.50 13.04 8.07
C MET A 106 -12.78 11.80 8.94
N LEU A 107 -13.97 11.72 9.57
CA LEU A 107 -14.32 10.62 10.46
C LEU A 107 -14.96 9.47 9.66
N THR A 108 -14.40 8.27 9.83
CA THR A 108 -14.97 7.04 9.27
C THR A 108 -15.87 6.36 10.31
N SER A 109 -17.10 6.02 9.93
CA SER A 109 -17.98 5.28 10.82
C SER A 109 -17.42 3.89 11.15
N LYS A 110 -17.73 3.34 12.33
CA LYS A 110 -17.18 2.04 12.76
C LYS A 110 -17.38 0.93 11.72
N SER A 111 -18.56 0.87 11.09
CA SER A 111 -18.89 -0.13 10.06
C SER A 111 -18.14 0.05 8.75
N GLU A 112 -17.53 1.22 8.53
CA GLU A 112 -16.78 1.54 7.31
C GLU A 112 -15.26 1.49 7.53
N LEU A 113 -14.79 1.41 8.78
CA LEU A 113 -13.40 1.11 9.09
C LEU A 113 -13.02 -0.25 8.47
N ALA A 114 -11.88 -0.30 7.78
CA ALA A 114 -11.48 -1.43 6.91
C ALA A 114 -11.59 -2.81 7.58
N ILE A 115 -11.30 -2.92 8.88
CA ILE A 115 -11.34 -4.17 9.64
C ILE A 115 -12.77 -4.65 9.99
N PHE A 116 -13.73 -3.73 10.06
CA PHE A 116 -15.13 -4.03 10.38
C PHE A 116 -16.04 -4.01 9.14
N ARG A 117 -15.54 -3.45 8.03
CA ARG A 117 -16.30 -3.36 6.78
C ARG A 117 -16.64 -4.78 6.30
N PRO A 118 -17.92 -5.07 5.98
CA PRO A 118 -18.28 -6.36 5.42
C PRO A 118 -17.55 -6.57 4.10
N TRP A 119 -17.13 -7.81 3.85
CA TRP A 119 -16.59 -8.18 2.55
C TRP A 119 -17.63 -7.87 1.48
N GLN A 120 -17.21 -7.14 0.45
CA GLN A 120 -18.01 -6.90 -0.74
C GLN A 120 -17.34 -7.63 -1.90
N PRO A 121 -18.11 -8.30 -2.78
CA PRO A 121 -17.56 -8.88 -3.97
C PRO A 121 -16.82 -7.80 -4.77
N LYS A 122 -15.69 -8.20 -5.37
CA LYS A 122 -14.95 -7.33 -6.28
C LYS A 122 -15.91 -6.81 -7.35
N ASP A 123 -15.92 -5.51 -7.60
CA ASP A 123 -16.71 -4.95 -8.69
C ASP A 123 -16.23 -5.59 -10.00
N SER A 124 -17.16 -6.25 -10.70
CA SER A 124 -16.90 -6.91 -11.98
C SER A 124 -16.40 -5.95 -13.06
N SER A 125 -16.56 -4.63 -12.86
CA SER A 125 -16.02 -3.61 -13.76
C SER A 125 -14.50 -3.45 -13.64
N VAL A 126 -13.91 -3.85 -12.51
CA VAL A 126 -12.46 -3.74 -12.26
C VAL A 126 -11.75 -4.90 -12.95
N PRO A 127 -10.71 -4.64 -13.76
CA PRO A 127 -9.93 -5.69 -14.40
C PRO A 127 -9.38 -6.70 -13.39
N ASP A 128 -9.36 -7.99 -13.74
CA ASP A 128 -8.76 -9.01 -12.88
C ASP A 128 -7.24 -9.02 -13.03
N TYR A 129 -6.56 -8.36 -12.08
CA TYR A 129 -5.11 -8.35 -11.95
C TYR A 129 -4.61 -9.39 -10.94
N THR A 130 -5.45 -10.31 -10.43
CA THR A 130 -4.97 -11.34 -9.49
C THR A 130 -4.02 -12.32 -10.19
N SER A 131 -3.02 -12.82 -9.47
CA SER A 131 -2.14 -13.87 -10.00
C SER A 131 -2.87 -15.21 -10.01
N LYS A 132 -2.87 -15.89 -11.15
CA LYS A 132 -3.47 -17.21 -11.31
C LYS A 132 -2.89 -18.23 -10.32
N ASP A 133 -1.57 -18.24 -10.16
CA ASP A 133 -0.86 -19.21 -9.31
C ASP A 133 -1.25 -19.03 -7.84
N VAL A 134 -1.35 -17.77 -7.38
CA VAL A 134 -1.80 -17.43 -6.03
C VAL A 134 -3.25 -17.88 -5.81
N MET A 135 -4.12 -17.64 -6.79
CA MET A 135 -5.53 -18.04 -6.68
C MET A 135 -5.71 -19.56 -6.68
N GLU A 136 -4.89 -20.30 -7.43
CA GLU A 136 -4.87 -21.78 -7.39
C GLU A 136 -4.39 -22.29 -6.03
N GLU A 137 -3.41 -21.63 -5.41
CA GLU A 137 -2.94 -21.97 -4.07
C GLU A 137 -4.02 -21.71 -3.00
N VAL A 138 -4.70 -20.56 -3.05
CA VAL A 138 -5.80 -20.25 -2.12
C VAL A 138 -6.93 -21.29 -2.22
N LYS A 139 -7.30 -21.70 -3.43
CA LYS A 139 -8.31 -22.76 -3.63
C LYS A 139 -7.91 -24.06 -2.97
N ARG A 140 -6.64 -24.49 -3.12
CA ARG A 140 -6.13 -25.69 -2.44
C ARG A 140 -6.32 -25.57 -0.93
N TYR A 141 -5.92 -24.47 -0.29
CA TYR A 141 -6.10 -24.32 1.16
C TYR A 141 -7.56 -24.34 1.60
N MET A 142 -8.48 -23.75 0.81
CA MET A 142 -9.91 -23.74 1.13
C MET A 142 -10.59 -25.10 0.92
N GLU A 143 -10.09 -25.95 0.02
CA GLU A 143 -10.60 -27.31 -0.17
C GLU A 143 -10.13 -28.29 0.92
N PHE A 144 -9.08 -27.95 1.67
CA PHE A 144 -8.52 -28.74 2.77
C PHE A 144 -8.85 -28.20 4.18
N SER A 145 -9.73 -27.20 4.30
CA SER A 145 -10.22 -26.63 5.58
C SER A 145 -11.70 -26.89 5.80
#